data_AF-A0A9D5ZST1-F1
#
_entry.id   AF-A0A9D5ZST1-F1
#
_cell.length_a   1.000
_cell.length_b   1.000
_cell.length_c   1.000
_cell.angle_alpha   90.00
_cell.angle_beta   90.00
_cell.angle_gamma   90.00
#
_symmetry.space_group_name_H-M   'P 1'
#
loop_
_entity.id
_entity.type
_entity.pdbx_description
1 polymer ?
#
loop_
_entity_poly.entity_id
_entity_poly.type
_entity_poly.pdbx_seq_one_letter_code
_entity_poly.pdbx_strand_id
1 'polypeptide(L)' 'MIKIEWNKDALSDLKNIDKTIAQRIIKKISWIRDHFENIVPESLSGTLSGTYKYRIGD' A
#
# COMPACT_ATOMS: atom_id res chain seq x y z
N MET A 1 16.46 -2.50 2.59
CA MET A 1 15.12 -2.97 3.05
C MET A 1 14.33 -1.77 3.52
N ILE A 2 13.17 -1.52 2.93
CA ILE A 2 12.35 -0.35 3.28
C ILE A 2 11.52 -0.64 4.53
N LYS A 3 11.25 0.39 5.33
CA LYS A 3 10.39 0.29 6.50
C LYS A 3 8.97 0.71 6.12
N ILE A 4 7.98 -0.09 6.50
CA ILE A 4 6.57 0.28 6.39
C ILE A 4 6.17 1.01 7.68
N GLU A 5 5.55 2.17 7.53
CA GLU A 5 4.94 2.91 8.63
C GLU A 5 3.42 2.90 8.48
N TRP A 6 2.73 2.52 9.55
CA TRP A 6 1.27 2.45 9.59
C TRP A 6 0.74 3.60 10.42
N ASN A 7 -0.19 4.38 9.86
CA ASN A 7 -0.93 5.35 10.65
C ASN A 7 -2.06 4.64 11.42
N LYS A 8 -2.62 5.35 12.42
CA LYS A 8 -3.67 4.79 13.29
C LYS A 8 -4.94 4.45 12.50
N ASP A 9 -5.27 5.27 11.52
CA ASP A 9 -6.48 5.10 10.70
C ASP A 9 -6.39 3.83 9.85
N ALA A 10 -5.26 3.56 9.20
CA ALA A 10 -5.07 2.32 8.43
C ALA A 10 -5.17 1.07 9.31
N LEU A 11 -4.68 1.11 10.55
CA LEU A 11 -4.83 0.00 11.48
C LEU A 11 -6.29 -0.20 11.93
N SER A 12 -7.05 0.89 12.06
CA SER A 12 -8.49 0.84 12.33
C SER A 12 -9.24 0.25 11.13
N ASP A 13 -8.95 0.74 9.92
CA ASP A 13 -9.60 0.31 8.68
C ASP A 13 -9.33 -1.17 8.39
N LEU A 14 -8.10 -1.65 8.58
CA LEU A 14 -7.76 -3.06 8.45
C LEU A 14 -8.53 -3.97 9.42
N LYS A 15 -8.93 -3.46 10.59
CA LYS A 15 -9.77 -4.21 11.55
C LYS A 15 -11.24 -4.22 11.16
N ASN A 16 -11.69 -3.23 10.39
CA ASN A 16 -13.10 -3.02 10.06
C ASN A 16 -13.52 -3.66 8.73
N ILE A 17 -12.58 -4.26 7.99
CA ILE A 17 -12.85 -4.98 6.73
C ILE A 17 -12.77 -6.49 6.92
N ASP A 18 -13.27 -7.24 5.93
CA ASP A 18 -13.17 -8.70 5.93
C ASP A 18 -11.71 -9.18 6.08
N LYS A 19 -11.53 -10.23 6.90
CA LYS A 19 -10.22 -10.77 7.23
C LYS A 19 -9.42 -11.18 5.99
N THR A 20 -10.07 -11.77 4.99
CA THR A 20 -9.42 -12.19 3.74
C THR A 20 -8.94 -10.98 2.96
N ILE A 21 -9.73 -9.91 2.93
CA ILE A 21 -9.34 -8.65 2.29
C ILE A 21 -8.15 -8.00 3.03
N ALA A 22 -8.22 -7.90 4.36
CA ALA A 22 -7.13 -7.36 5.17
C ALA A 22 -5.81 -8.12 4.95
N GLN A 23 -5.86 -9.46 4.94
CA GLN A 23 -4.69 -10.30 4.67
C GLN A 23 -4.12 -10.07 3.26
N ARG A 24 -4.97 -9.90 2.24
CA ARG A 24 -4.53 -9.59 0.88
C ARG A 24 -3.80 -8.25 0.82
N ILE A 25 -4.32 -7.23 1.49
CA ILE A 25 -3.70 -5.90 1.59
C ILE A 25 -2.33 -6.00 2.27
N ILE A 26 -2.25 -6.64 3.44
CA ILE A 26 -0.99 -6.82 4.19
C ILE A 26 0.05 -7.59 3.36
N LYS A 27 -0.36 -8.67 2.69
CA LYS A 27 0.54 -9.45 1.82
C LYS A 27 1.07 -8.59 0.68
N LYS A 28 0.23 -7.74 0.09
CA LYS A 28 0.64 -6.86 -1.01
C LYS A 28 1.61 -5.77 -0.55
N ILE A 29 1.35 -5.14 0.59
CA ILE A 29 2.25 -4.13 1.17
C ILE A 29 3.59 -4.76 1.55
N SER A 30 3.58 -5.98 2.09
CA SER A 30 4.81 -6.73 2.39
C SER A 30 5.61 -7.03 1.11
N TRP A 31 4.94 -7.45 0.04
CA TRP A 31 5.59 -7.64 -1.25
C TRP A 31 6.20 -6.33 -1.79
N ILE A 32 5.47 -5.21 -1.69
CA ILE A 32 5.97 -3.89 -2.12
C ILE A 32 7.23 -3.52 -1.35
N ARG A 33 7.25 -3.70 -0.02
CA ARG A 33 8.44 -3.44 0.81
C ARG A 33 9.68 -4.18 0.29
N ASP A 34 9.49 -5.45 -0.08
CA ASP A 34 10.57 -6.33 -0.49
C ASP A 34 11.03 -6.06 -1.95
N HIS A 35 10.19 -5.40 -2.76
CA HIS A 35 10.46 -5.14 -4.20
C HIS A 35 10.45 -3.65 -4.56
N PHE A 36 10.48 -2.75 -3.58
CA PHE A 36 10.24 -1.33 -3.82
C PHE A 36 11.25 -0.71 -4.80
N GLU A 37 12.51 -1.15 -4.75
CA GLU A 37 13.56 -0.69 -5.66
C GLU A 37 13.32 -1.12 -7.12
N ASN A 38 12.45 -2.13 -7.33
CA ASN A 38 12.13 -2.69 -8.64
C ASN A 38 10.79 -2.19 -9.20
N ILE A 39 10.11 -1.27 -8.51
CA ILE A 39 8.86 -0.68 -8.98
C ILE A 39 9.07 0.80 -9.29
N VAL A 40 8.40 1.28 -10.34
CA VAL A 40 8.29 2.71 -10.63
C VAL A 40 6.91 3.17 -10.16
N PRO A 41 6.80 3.87 -9.03
CA PRO A 41 5.51 4.34 -8.55
C PRO A 41 4.97 5.44 -9.47
N GLU A 42 3.69 5.38 -9.81
CA GLU A 42 3.04 6.42 -10.59
C GLU A 42 2.57 7.54 -9.65
N SER A 43 3.09 8.75 -9.81
CA SER A 43 2.68 9.90 -8.99
C SER A 43 1.23 10.28 -9.28
N LEU A 44 0.43 10.50 -8.23
CA LEU A 44 -0.94 10.98 -8.36
C LEU A 44 -0.99 12.52 -8.37
N SER A 45 -2.10 13.06 -8.90
CA SER A 45 -2.32 14.51 -9.05
C SER A 45 -3.58 14.97 -8.30
N GLY A 46 -3.82 16.29 -8.30
CA GLY A 46 -4.97 16.89 -7.61
C GLY A 46 -4.89 16.75 -6.09
N THR A 47 -5.99 16.35 -5.46
CA THR A 47 -6.07 16.15 -4.00
C THR A 47 -5.18 15.03 -3.47
N LEU A 48 -4.65 14.19 -4.35
CA LEU A 48 -3.74 13.09 -4.04
C LEU A 48 -2.29 13.40 -4.39
N SER A 49 -1.97 14.66 -4.71
CA SER A 49 -0.60 15.09 -4.97
C SER A 49 0.33 14.74 -3.80
N GLY A 50 1.51 14.20 -4.10
CA GLY A 50 2.45 13.69 -3.10
C GLY A 50 2.22 12.23 -2.69
N THR A 51 1.19 11.58 -3.24
CA THR A 51 0.97 10.13 -3.10
C THR A 51 1.26 9.41 -4.42
N TYR A 52 1.44 8.09 -4.32
CA TYR A 52 1.77 7.24 -5.47
C TYR A 52 0.78 6.08 -5.59
N LYS A 53 0.46 5.73 -6.82
CA LYS A 53 -0.33 4.56 -7.15
C LYS A 53 0.59 3.37 -7.37
N TYR A 54 0.22 2.27 -6.74
CA TYR A 54 0.76 0.97 -7.10
C TYR A 54 -0.14 0.35 -8.18
N ARG A 55 0.37 0.25 -9.42
CA ARG A 55 -0.36 -0.35 -10.55
C ARG A 55 -0.40 -1.87 -10.40
N ILE A 56 -1.60 -2.45 -10.42
CA ILE A 56 -1.83 -3.91 -10.48
C ILE A 56 -2.37 -4.21 -11.88
N GLY A 57 -1.57 -4.88 -12.72
CA GLY A 57 -1.94 -5.26 -14.10
C GLY A 57 -1.41 -4.31 -15.18
N ASP A 58 -1.59 -4.73 -16.44
CA ASP A 58 -1.35 -3.91 -17.65
C ASP A 58 -2.41 -2.82 -17.81
#